data_AF-A0A838W7X0-F1
#
_entry.id   AF-A0A838W7X0-F1
#
_cell.length_a   1.000
_cell.length_b   1.000
_cell.length_c   1.000
_cell.angle_alpha   90.00
_cell.angle_beta   90.00
_cell.angle_gamma   90.00
#
_symmetry.space_group_name_H-M   'P 1'
#
loop_
_entity.id
_entity.type
_entity.pdbx_description
1 polymer ?
#
loop_
_entity_poly.entity_id
_entity_poly.type
_entity_poly.pdbx_seq_one_letter_code
_entity_poly.pdbx_strand_id
1 'polypeptide(L)'
;MIVGTAAAERLDASTLISLLQFEEPIHFVVNVPRESYIAGDAIALSERKSVPVGSLGDLMRAVSLPDVRKYVDKETEFITRGLRQHTRISDYHRSADRAYEISRHELPKISVVFLNEYEMTADHVRTARDRYGPFRLLVITNPNGRATTSAEGVAGSLGIEIHRWRSFLGRLNR
;
A
#
# COMPACT_ATOMS: atom_id res chain seq x y z
N MET A 1 -22.63 14.07 -2.79
CA MET A 1 -21.29 13.45 -2.90
C MET A 1 -20.88 13.52 -4.36
N ILE A 2 -19.68 14.02 -4.63
CA ILE A 2 -19.12 14.10 -5.99
C ILE A 2 -17.92 13.16 -6.07
N VAL A 3 -17.86 12.36 -7.13
CA VAL A 3 -16.83 11.35 -7.36
C VAL A 3 -16.04 11.73 -8.61
N GLY A 4 -14.71 11.82 -8.46
CA GLY A 4 -13.81 11.90 -9.61
C GLY A 4 -13.51 10.50 -10.12
N THR A 5 -13.41 10.34 -11.44
CA THR A 5 -13.02 9.07 -12.06
C THR A 5 -11.74 9.22 -12.85
N ALA A 6 -10.85 8.25 -12.73
CA ALA A 6 -9.63 8.13 -13.51
C ALA A 6 -9.50 6.71 -14.06
N ALA A 7 -8.80 6.59 -15.19
CA ALA A 7 -8.44 5.31 -15.78
C ALA A 7 -6.92 5.24 -15.98
N ALA A 8 -6.16 5.44 -14.91
CA ALA A 8 -4.71 5.53 -14.96
C ALA A 8 -4.06 4.24 -14.43
N GLU A 9 -3.15 3.65 -15.20
CA GLU A 9 -2.31 2.54 -14.71
C GLU A 9 -1.37 3.00 -13.59
N ARG A 10 -0.91 4.26 -13.68
CA ARG A 10 -0.14 4.95 -12.65
C ARG A 10 -0.86 6.24 -12.27
N LEU A 11 -1.25 6.35 -11.00
CA LEU A 11 -1.82 7.56 -10.44
C LEU A 11 -0.75 8.31 -9.64
N ASP A 12 -0.36 9.49 -10.11
CA ASP A 12 0.56 10.40 -9.45
C ASP A 12 -0.14 11.69 -8.97
N ALA A 13 0.59 12.57 -8.29
CA ALA A 13 0.01 13.81 -7.78
C ALA A 13 -0.53 14.70 -8.91
N SER A 14 0.10 14.69 -10.10
CA SER A 14 -0.34 15.52 -11.23
C SER A 14 -1.73 15.11 -11.71
N THR A 15 -1.97 13.80 -11.83
CA THR A 15 -3.27 13.24 -12.22
C THR A 15 -4.33 13.62 -11.19
N LEU A 16 -4.01 13.52 -9.90
CA LEU A 16 -4.93 13.87 -8.84
C LEU A 16 -5.21 15.38 -8.78
N ILE A 17 -4.22 16.24 -9.02
CA ILE A 17 -4.41 17.70 -9.11
C ILE A 17 -5.41 18.04 -10.23
N SER A 18 -5.26 17.44 -11.42
CA SER A 18 -6.18 17.68 -12.54
C SER A 18 -7.62 17.27 -12.25
N LEU A 19 -7.83 16.30 -11.34
CA LEU A 19 -9.17 15.92 -10.88
C LEU A 19 -9.66 16.87 -9.78
N LEU A 20 -8.79 17.35 -8.88
CA LEU A 20 -9.21 18.13 -7.73
C LEU A 20 -9.32 19.65 -8.00
N GLN A 21 -9.05 20.11 -9.22
CA GLN A 21 -9.07 21.53 -9.58
C GLN A 21 -10.46 22.14 -9.84
N PHE A 22 -11.52 21.32 -9.83
CA PHE A 22 -12.89 21.81 -10.09
C PHE A 22 -13.45 22.60 -8.89
N GLU A 23 -14.36 23.54 -9.18
CA GLU A 23 -15.00 24.39 -8.16
C GLU A 23 -15.77 23.57 -7.12
N GLU A 24 -16.45 22.52 -7.58
CA GLU A 24 -17.18 21.61 -6.71
C GLU A 24 -16.24 20.58 -6.08
N PRO A 25 -16.26 20.41 -4.73
CA PRO A 25 -15.30 19.56 -4.06
C PRO A 25 -15.55 18.07 -4.35
N ILE A 26 -14.53 17.40 -4.88
CA ILE A 26 -14.52 15.94 -5.00
C ILE A 26 -14.40 15.32 -3.60
N HIS A 27 -15.22 14.30 -3.34
CA HIS A 27 -15.28 13.61 -2.05
C HIS A 27 -14.56 12.26 -2.07
N PHE A 28 -14.37 11.68 -3.27
CA PHE A 28 -13.71 10.40 -3.48
C PHE A 28 -13.21 10.34 -4.92
N VAL A 29 -12.07 9.70 -5.15
CA VAL A 29 -11.57 9.41 -6.51
C VAL A 29 -11.57 7.90 -6.74
N VAL A 30 -12.28 7.47 -7.79
CA VAL A 30 -12.23 6.10 -8.29
C VAL A 30 -11.18 6.01 -9.37
N ASN A 31 -10.18 5.15 -9.18
CA ASN A 31 -9.32 4.71 -10.27
C ASN A 31 -9.81 3.35 -10.77
N VAL A 32 -10.15 3.27 -12.06
CA VAL A 32 -10.81 2.09 -12.65
C VAL A 32 -9.89 0.86 -12.72
N PRO A 33 -8.59 0.96 -13.10
CA PRO A 33 -7.72 -0.20 -13.18
C PRO A 33 -7.47 -0.82 -11.80
N ARG A 34 -7.81 -2.10 -11.66
CA ARG A 34 -7.72 -2.86 -10.41
C ARG A 34 -6.31 -2.93 -9.85
N GLU A 35 -5.32 -3.15 -10.73
CA GLU A 35 -3.91 -3.23 -10.35
C GLU A 35 -3.15 -1.94 -10.64
N SER A 36 -3.80 -0.78 -10.48
CA SER A 36 -3.14 0.51 -10.65
C SER A 36 -2.08 0.78 -9.59
N TYR A 37 -0.96 1.35 -10.00
CA TYR A 37 0.08 1.85 -9.11
C TYR A 37 -0.32 3.24 -8.61
N ILE A 38 -0.40 3.44 -7.30
CA ILE A 38 -0.64 4.76 -6.72
C ILE A 38 0.67 5.24 -6.12
N ALA A 39 1.21 6.32 -6.66
CA ALA A 39 2.47 6.88 -6.22
C ALA A 39 2.33 7.56 -4.84
N GLY A 40 3.40 7.56 -4.05
CA GLY A 40 3.42 8.13 -2.70
C GLY A 40 3.05 9.62 -2.67
N ASP A 41 3.34 10.38 -3.72
CA ASP A 41 2.95 11.79 -3.85
C ASP A 41 1.44 11.96 -4.02
N ALA A 42 0.78 11.09 -4.79
CA ALA A 42 -0.67 11.03 -4.93
C ALA A 42 -1.33 10.62 -3.61
N ILE A 43 -0.79 9.63 -2.91
CA ILE A 43 -1.26 9.20 -1.59
C ILE A 43 -1.17 10.37 -0.61
N ALA A 44 -0.01 11.01 -0.52
CA ALA A 44 0.18 12.14 0.38
C ALA A 44 -0.74 13.32 0.04
N LEU A 45 -1.00 13.59 -1.25
CA LEU A 45 -1.96 14.61 -1.66
C LEU A 45 -3.39 14.25 -1.28
N SER A 46 -3.79 13.01 -1.51
CA SER A 46 -5.10 12.45 -1.12
C SER A 46 -5.34 12.62 0.38
N GLU A 47 -4.37 12.24 1.21
CA GLU A 47 -4.43 12.40 2.67
C GLU A 47 -4.55 13.87 3.09
N ARG A 48 -3.70 14.75 2.55
CA ARG A 48 -3.73 16.20 2.84
C ARG A 48 -5.06 16.85 2.46
N LYS A 49 -5.69 16.39 1.38
CA LYS A 49 -6.98 16.91 0.90
C LYS A 49 -8.18 16.19 1.51
N SER A 50 -7.95 15.11 2.28
CA SER A 50 -9.02 14.23 2.78
C SER A 50 -9.94 13.75 1.66
N VAL A 51 -9.34 13.32 0.54
CA VAL A 51 -10.07 12.77 -0.61
C VAL A 51 -9.54 11.37 -0.90
N PRO A 52 -10.18 10.31 -0.37
CA PRO A 52 -9.74 8.95 -0.58
C PRO A 52 -9.68 8.58 -2.06
N VAL A 53 -8.70 7.74 -2.38
CA VAL A 53 -8.51 7.16 -3.72
C VAL A 53 -8.67 5.66 -3.58
N GLY A 54 -9.50 5.04 -4.43
CA GLY A 54 -9.70 3.60 -4.40
C GLY A 54 -10.33 3.05 -5.67
N SER A 55 -10.64 1.76 -5.65
CA SER A 55 -11.40 1.10 -6.71
C SER A 55 -12.89 1.44 -6.63
N LEU A 56 -13.66 1.00 -7.64
CA LEU A 56 -15.12 1.07 -7.57
C LEU A 56 -15.66 0.27 -6.37
N GLY A 57 -15.05 -0.86 -6.04
CA GLY A 57 -15.43 -1.66 -4.86
C GLY A 57 -15.19 -0.92 -3.55
N ASP A 58 -14.17 -0.06 -3.51
CA ASP A 58 -13.87 0.79 -2.35
C ASP A 58 -14.89 1.91 -2.21
N LEU A 59 -15.26 2.56 -3.32
CA LEU A 59 -16.37 3.51 -3.33
C LEU A 59 -17.66 2.88 -2.80
N MET A 60 -18.02 1.68 -3.27
CA MET A 60 -19.24 0.99 -2.82
C MET A 60 -19.24 0.68 -1.32
N ARG A 61 -18.07 0.53 -0.70
CA ARG A 61 -17.93 0.42 0.76
C ARG A 61 -17.99 1.80 1.42
N ALA A 62 -17.33 2.80 0.83
CA ALA A 62 -17.24 4.15 1.36
C ALA A 62 -18.60 4.86 1.42
N VAL A 63 -19.51 4.61 0.48
CA VAL A 63 -20.85 5.22 0.46
C VAL A 63 -21.74 4.80 1.63
N SER A 64 -21.42 3.68 2.31
CA SER A 64 -22.11 3.27 3.54
C SER A 64 -21.63 4.03 4.79
N LEU A 65 -20.57 4.84 4.68
CA LEU A 65 -20.06 5.64 5.78
C LEU A 65 -20.86 6.96 5.88
N PRO A 66 -21.04 7.50 7.10
CA PRO A 66 -21.59 8.85 7.28
C PRO A 66 -20.77 9.92 6.56
N ASP A 67 -19.46 9.70 6.43
CA ASP A 67 -18.53 10.56 5.70
C ASP A 67 -17.56 9.71 4.87
N VAL A 68 -17.80 9.70 3.55
CA VAL A 68 -16.99 9.03 2.54
C VAL A 68 -15.51 9.44 2.59
N ARG A 69 -15.20 10.66 3.04
CA ARG A 69 -13.82 11.18 3.11
C ARG A 69 -12.97 10.49 4.17
N LYS A 70 -13.61 9.80 5.12
CA LYS A 70 -12.94 9.01 6.17
C LYS A 70 -12.65 7.58 5.74
N TYR A 71 -12.96 7.22 4.49
CA TYR A 71 -12.70 5.89 4.00
C TYR A 71 -11.21 5.57 3.98
N VAL A 72 -10.86 4.43 4.56
CA VAL A 72 -9.55 3.79 4.47
C VAL A 72 -9.81 2.34 4.11
N ASP A 73 -9.07 1.80 3.13
CA ASP A 73 -9.21 0.39 2.79
C ASP A 73 -8.74 -0.49 3.96
N LYS A 74 -9.37 -1.66 4.12
CA LYS A 74 -9.17 -2.53 5.28
C LYS A 74 -7.73 -3.04 5.40
N GLU A 75 -7.03 -3.21 4.27
CA GLU A 75 -5.66 -3.70 4.28
C GLU A 75 -4.70 -2.61 4.75
N THR A 76 -4.82 -1.39 4.23
CA THR A 76 -4.10 -0.22 4.73
C THR A 76 -4.39 0.02 6.21
N GLU A 77 -5.65 -0.07 6.64
CA GLU A 77 -6.01 0.10 8.06
C GLU A 77 -5.34 -0.98 8.93
N PHE A 78 -5.36 -2.24 8.49
CA PHE A 78 -4.68 -3.34 9.18
C PHE A 78 -3.17 -3.10 9.30
N ILE A 79 -2.51 -2.78 8.19
CA ILE A 79 -1.06 -2.53 8.14
C ILE A 79 -0.69 -1.36 9.04
N THR A 80 -1.30 -0.18 8.80
CA THR A 80 -0.95 1.05 9.52
C THR A 80 -1.27 0.99 11.01
N ARG A 81 -2.33 0.28 11.42
CA ARG A 81 -2.60 0.02 12.84
C ARG A 81 -1.48 -0.81 13.47
N GLY A 82 -1.03 -1.86 12.79
CA GLY A 82 0.09 -2.69 13.25
C GLY A 82 1.40 -1.93 13.39
N LEU A 83 1.72 -1.10 12.39
CA LEU A 83 2.93 -0.27 12.42
C LEU A 83 2.88 0.74 13.58
N ARG A 84 1.76 1.45 13.76
CA ARG A 84 1.58 2.40 14.87
C ARG A 84 1.70 1.78 16.26
N GLN A 85 1.31 0.52 16.40
CA GLN A 85 1.35 -0.17 17.70
C GLN A 85 2.73 -0.77 18.02
N HIS A 86 3.66 -0.80 17.06
CA HIS A 86 4.95 -1.44 17.24
C HIS A 86 5.99 -0.50 17.87
N THR A 87 6.44 -0.82 19.09
CA THR A 87 7.29 0.06 19.92
C THR A 87 8.67 0.39 19.33
N ARG A 88 9.18 -0.40 18.38
CA ARG A 88 10.45 -0.10 17.67
C ARG A 88 10.30 0.87 16.50
N ILE A 89 9.08 1.11 16.01
CA ILE A 89 8.87 2.01 14.87
C ILE A 89 8.81 3.44 15.39
N SER A 90 9.67 4.30 14.85
CA SER A 90 9.65 5.73 15.15
C SER A 90 8.78 6.50 14.17
N ASP A 91 8.74 6.06 12.91
CA ASP A 91 7.93 6.66 11.85
C ASP A 91 7.76 5.66 10.69
N TYR A 92 6.75 5.85 9.86
CA TYR A 92 6.61 5.14 8.60
C TYR A 92 5.97 6.02 7.53
N HIS A 93 6.41 5.84 6.28
CA HIS A 93 5.87 6.55 5.13
C HIS A 93 5.45 5.54 4.06
N ARG A 94 4.26 5.72 3.49
CA ARG A 94 3.75 4.91 2.37
C ARG A 94 4.30 5.49 1.06
N SER A 95 5.34 4.88 0.52
CA SER A 95 6.03 5.31 -0.69
C SER A 95 5.26 4.97 -1.98
N ALA A 96 4.38 3.97 -1.92
CA ALA A 96 3.41 3.62 -2.97
C ALA A 96 2.23 2.82 -2.38
N ASP A 97 1.24 2.47 -3.21
CA ASP A 97 0.04 1.72 -2.82
C ASP A 97 0.33 0.50 -1.92
N ARG A 98 1.36 -0.29 -2.20
CA ARG A 98 1.73 -1.44 -1.34
C ARG A 98 3.11 -1.34 -0.70
N ALA A 99 3.82 -0.23 -0.89
CA ALA A 99 5.20 -0.05 -0.47
C ALA A 99 5.31 0.98 0.66
N TYR A 100 6.16 0.67 1.64
CA TYR A 100 6.40 1.50 2.82
C TYR A 100 7.89 1.58 3.12
N GLU A 101 8.30 2.76 3.59
CA GLU A 101 9.57 3.00 4.25
C GLU A 101 9.32 3.09 5.76
N ILE A 102 9.99 2.25 6.54
CA ILE A 102 9.82 2.19 8.00
C ILE A 102 11.10 2.67 8.67
N SER A 103 10.96 3.71 9.48
CA SER A 103 12.00 4.22 10.38
C SER A 103 11.86 3.56 11.75
N ARG A 104 13.00 3.18 12.32
CA ARG A 104 13.04 2.43 13.57
C ARG A 104 14.03 3.09 14.53
N HIS A 105 13.73 3.03 15.82
CA HIS A 105 14.62 3.56 16.86
C HIS A 105 15.94 2.80 16.83
N GLU A 106 17.04 3.53 16.65
CA GLU A 106 18.43 3.01 16.72
C GLU A 106 18.74 1.87 15.73
N LEU A 107 17.88 1.68 14.72
CA LEU A 107 18.03 0.64 13.71
C LEU A 107 17.92 1.24 12.30
N PRO A 108 18.56 0.63 11.29
CA PRO A 108 18.44 1.08 9.91
C PRO A 108 17.00 1.10 9.42
N LYS A 109 16.69 2.07 8.55
CA LYS A 109 15.42 2.10 7.82
C LYS A 109 15.27 0.85 6.96
N ILE A 110 14.02 0.43 6.76
CA ILE A 110 13.69 -0.73 5.94
C ILE A 110 12.58 -0.36 4.96
N SER A 111 12.75 -0.82 3.73
CA SER A 111 11.73 -0.76 2.68
C SER A 111 10.99 -2.10 2.64
N VAL A 112 9.66 -2.04 2.63
CA VAL A 112 8.80 -3.21 2.70
C VAL A 112 7.63 -3.10 1.72
N VAL A 113 7.29 -4.21 1.07
CA VAL A 113 6.09 -4.35 0.25
C VAL A 113 5.14 -5.35 0.91
N PHE A 114 3.86 -4.99 1.01
CA PHE A 114 2.81 -5.84 1.56
C PHE A 114 1.93 -6.41 0.45
N LEU A 115 1.80 -7.74 0.36
CA LEU A 115 0.94 -8.40 -0.63
C LEU A 115 -0.04 -9.37 0.05
N ASN A 116 -1.32 -9.28 -0.34
CA ASN A 116 -2.39 -10.12 0.19
C ASN A 116 -2.55 -11.43 -0.60
N GLU A 117 -1.47 -12.21 -0.70
CA GLU A 117 -1.47 -13.44 -1.48
C GLU A 117 -1.75 -14.67 -0.62
N TYR A 118 -2.69 -15.51 -1.05
CA TYR A 118 -2.86 -16.84 -0.45
C TYR A 118 -1.66 -17.75 -0.77
N GLU A 119 -1.16 -17.68 -2.00
CA GLU A 119 0.05 -18.36 -2.41
C GLU A 119 0.95 -17.39 -3.20
N MET A 120 2.10 -17.08 -2.63
CA MET A 120 3.08 -16.20 -3.23
C MET A 120 3.99 -16.99 -4.17
N THR A 121 3.91 -16.65 -5.45
CA THR A 121 4.71 -17.26 -6.51
C THR A 121 5.95 -16.43 -6.80
N ALA A 122 6.90 -17.04 -7.52
CA ALA A 122 8.07 -16.33 -8.03
C ALA A 122 7.70 -15.13 -8.93
N ASP A 123 6.56 -15.20 -9.62
CA ASP A 123 6.08 -14.13 -10.50
C ASP A 123 5.58 -12.93 -9.69
N HIS A 124 4.90 -13.16 -8.56
CA HIS A 124 4.51 -12.08 -7.64
C HIS A 124 5.74 -11.33 -7.11
N VAL A 125 6.83 -12.03 -6.80
CA VAL A 125 8.08 -11.41 -6.32
C VAL A 125 8.71 -10.54 -7.41
N ARG A 126 8.81 -11.03 -8.65
CA ARG A 126 9.35 -10.26 -9.78
C ARG A 126 8.49 -9.05 -10.10
N THR A 127 7.18 -9.25 -10.19
CA THR A 127 6.21 -8.18 -10.43
C THR A 127 6.33 -7.10 -9.36
N ALA A 128 6.45 -7.48 -8.09
CA ALA A 128 6.66 -6.51 -7.01
C ALA A 128 7.99 -5.75 -7.19
N ARG A 129 9.08 -6.46 -7.55
CA ARG A 129 10.39 -5.84 -7.79
C ARG A 129 10.37 -4.85 -8.94
N ASP A 130 9.73 -5.20 -10.05
CA ASP A 130 9.63 -4.35 -11.23
C ASP A 130 8.74 -3.13 -10.94
N ARG A 131 7.66 -3.33 -10.17
CA ARG A 131 6.67 -2.30 -9.84
C ARG A 131 7.15 -1.30 -8.80
N TYR A 132 7.81 -1.77 -7.73
CA TYR A 132 8.19 -0.94 -6.58
C TYR A 132 9.67 -0.61 -6.54
N GLY A 133 10.46 -1.16 -7.46
CA GLY A 133 11.91 -1.03 -7.43
C GLY A 133 12.54 -1.80 -6.27
N PRO A 134 13.77 -1.43 -5.85
CA PRO A 134 14.46 -2.11 -4.78
C PRO A 134 13.79 -1.97 -3.41
N PHE A 135 13.40 -3.10 -2.82
CA PHE A 135 12.97 -3.19 -1.43
C PHE A 135 13.64 -4.36 -0.72
N ARG A 136 13.65 -4.34 0.61
CA ARG A 136 14.31 -5.38 1.42
C ARG A 136 13.36 -6.48 1.87
N LEU A 137 12.12 -6.13 2.21
CA LEU A 137 11.17 -7.08 2.81
C LEU A 137 9.92 -7.22 1.96
N LEU A 138 9.41 -8.45 1.86
CA LEU A 138 8.10 -8.74 1.29
C LEU A 138 7.25 -9.41 2.36
N VAL A 139 6.09 -8.84 2.66
CA VAL A 139 5.20 -9.34 3.71
C VAL A 139 3.89 -9.85 3.12
N ILE A 140 3.59 -11.11 3.41
CA ILE A 140 2.29 -11.72 3.12
C ILE A 140 1.31 -11.28 4.23
N THR A 141 0.31 -10.49 3.85
CA THR A 141 -0.73 -9.99 4.77
C THR A 141 -1.88 -10.98 4.94
N ASN A 142 -2.08 -11.88 3.98
CA ASN A 142 -3.05 -12.96 4.11
C ASN A 142 -2.68 -13.89 5.27
N PRO A 143 -3.56 -14.09 6.28
CA PRO A 143 -3.24 -14.93 7.44
C PRO A 143 -3.02 -16.40 7.09
N ASN A 144 -3.65 -16.87 6.01
CA ASN A 144 -3.49 -18.22 5.47
C ASN A 144 -2.44 -18.27 4.35
N GLY A 145 -1.79 -17.15 4.07
CA GLY A 145 -0.85 -17.00 2.99
C GLY A 145 0.48 -17.72 3.23
N ARG A 146 1.09 -18.21 2.15
CA ARG A 146 2.41 -18.85 2.15
C ARG A 146 3.19 -18.53 0.89
N ALA A 147 4.52 -18.57 1.00
CA ALA A 147 5.38 -18.53 -0.18
C ALA A 147 5.68 -19.93 -0.71
N THR A 148 5.76 -20.03 -2.03
CA THR A 148 6.26 -21.21 -2.72
C THR A 148 7.78 -21.28 -2.63
N THR A 149 8.36 -22.48 -2.76
CA THR A 149 9.83 -22.65 -2.77
C THR A 149 10.50 -21.84 -3.88
N SER A 150 9.84 -21.70 -5.03
CA SER A 150 10.35 -20.87 -6.14
C SER A 150 10.32 -19.38 -5.81
N ALA A 151 9.30 -18.90 -5.09
CA ALA A 151 9.25 -17.52 -4.60
C ALA A 151 10.40 -17.23 -3.62
N GLU A 152 10.64 -18.13 -2.66
CA GLU A 152 11.76 -18.01 -1.71
C GLU A 152 13.11 -17.99 -2.45
N GLY A 153 13.28 -18.85 -3.47
CA GLY A 153 14.50 -18.87 -4.28
C GLY A 153 14.75 -17.57 -5.04
N VAL A 154 13.71 -16.99 -5.66
CA VAL A 154 13.81 -15.71 -6.37
C VAL A 154 13.99 -14.53 -5.41
N ALA A 155 13.29 -14.52 -4.27
CA ALA A 155 13.48 -13.51 -3.26
C ALA A 155 14.91 -13.52 -2.72
N GLY A 156 15.45 -14.71 -2.43
CA GLY A 156 16.83 -14.89 -1.99
C GLY A 156 17.85 -14.35 -3.00
N SER A 157 17.68 -14.62 -4.30
CA SER A 157 18.60 -14.10 -5.33
C SER A 157 18.51 -12.58 -5.52
N LEU A 158 17.37 -11.97 -5.17
CA LEU A 158 17.15 -10.53 -5.19
C LEU A 158 17.49 -9.84 -3.86
N GLY A 159 17.91 -10.58 -2.84
CA GLY A 159 18.21 -10.06 -1.50
C GLY A 159 16.96 -9.62 -0.73
N ILE A 160 15.80 -10.21 -1.01
CA ILE A 160 14.51 -9.92 -0.40
C ILE A 160 14.20 -10.98 0.67
N GLU A 161 13.82 -10.54 1.87
CA GLU A 161 13.35 -11.43 2.93
C GLU A 161 11.81 -11.54 2.86
N ILE A 162 11.27 -12.75 2.73
CA ILE A 162 9.82 -12.99 2.77
C ILE A 162 9.38 -13.25 4.21
N HIS A 163 8.32 -12.56 4.66
CA HIS A 163 7.73 -12.73 5.97
C HIS A 163 6.21 -12.90 5.88
N ARG A 164 5.65 -13.58 6.88
CA ARG A 164 4.23 -13.42 7.23
C ARG A 164 4.11 -12.30 8.24
N TRP A 165 2.91 -11.75 8.40
CA TRP A 165 2.66 -10.65 9.33
C TRP A 165 3.31 -10.80 10.72
N ARG A 166 3.12 -11.95 11.40
CA ARG A 166 3.72 -12.20 12.72
C ARG A 166 5.25 -12.21 12.69
N SER A 167 5.87 -12.85 11.70
CA SER A 167 7.33 -12.89 11.62
C SER A 167 7.93 -11.55 11.20
N PHE A 168 7.21 -10.76 10.40
CA PHE A 168 7.56 -9.39 10.07
C PHE A 168 7.63 -8.51 11.33
N LEU A 169 6.62 -8.56 12.21
CA LEU A 169 6.68 -7.80 13.48
C LEU A 169 7.88 -8.21 14.34
N GLY A 170 8.22 -9.50 14.39
CA GLY A 170 9.46 -9.96 15.02
C GLY A 170 10.71 -9.37 14.37
N ARG A 171 10.75 -9.36 13.03
CA ARG A 171 11.85 -8.84 12.21
C ARG A 171 12.12 -7.35 12.44
N LEU A 172 11.09 -6.56 12.76
CA LEU A 172 11.23 -5.13 13.06
C LEU A 172 12.15 -4.84 14.25
N ASN A 173 12.38 -5.81 15.14
CA ASN A 173 13.27 -5.66 16.29
C ASN A 173 14.76 -5.84 15.97
N ARG A 174 15.13 -6.12 14.72
CA ARG A 174 16.50 -6.47 14.32
C ARG A 174 17.02 -5.67 13.13
#